data_AF-A0A8T0Q9B1-F1
#
_entry.id   AF-A0A8T0Q9B1-F1
#
_cell.length_a   1.000
_cell.length_b   1.000
_cell.length_c   1.000
_cell.angle_alpha   90.00
_cell.angle_beta   90.00
_cell.angle_gamma   90.00
#
_symmetry.space_group_name_H-M   'P 1'
#
loop_
_entity.id
_entity.type
_entity.pdbx_description
1 polymer ?
#
loop_
_entity_poly.entity_id
_entity_poly.type
_entity_poly.pdbx_seq_one_letter_code
_entity_poly.pdbx_strand_id
1 'polypeptide(L)'
;MAVDSTATSPSKKSLWGNPCSKRKEEMKVTKLLTKLVVDLDGTDEAPQQIVDKAVQMKKHEEQDIKNCLDLAVACGISRSSHEFFFLTKVFQRERWRAIFQYFQSPEERLSWIQNAYSDPTFLEK
;
A
#
# COMPACT_ATOMS: atom_id res chain seq x y z
N MET A 1 2.06 -27.63 67.37
CA MET A 1 0.96 -26.71 66.99
C MET A 1 0.85 -26.73 65.48
N ALA A 2 -0.31 -27.13 64.98
CA ALA A 2 -0.71 -27.10 63.58
C ALA A 2 -1.88 -26.11 63.46
N VAL A 3 -1.90 -25.30 62.39
CA VAL A 3 -3.07 -24.75 61.68
C VAL A 3 -2.53 -24.32 60.30
N ASP A 4 -2.81 -25.04 59.21
CA ASP A 4 -4.00 -24.96 58.35
C ASP A 4 -4.28 -23.54 57.83
N SER A 5 -4.13 -23.30 56.52
CA SER A 5 -5.22 -23.58 55.56
C SER A 5 -5.10 -22.82 54.22
N THR A 6 -5.33 -23.58 53.15
CA THR A 6 -6.09 -23.25 51.93
C THR A 6 -5.53 -22.25 50.91
N ALA A 7 -5.17 -22.79 49.74
CA ALA A 7 -5.73 -22.32 48.48
C ALA A 7 -6.04 -23.50 47.55
N THR A 8 -7.24 -23.43 47.00
CA THR A 8 -8.02 -24.42 46.27
C THR A 8 -7.58 -24.67 44.82
N SER A 9 -7.47 -25.95 44.49
CA SER A 9 -8.03 -26.65 43.32
C SER A 9 -7.58 -26.41 41.87
N PRO A 10 -7.81 -27.43 40.99
CA PRO A 10 -7.02 -27.73 39.80
C PRO A 10 -7.78 -27.45 38.49
N SER A 11 -7.10 -27.54 37.34
CA SER A 11 -7.74 -28.11 36.13
C SER A 11 -6.73 -28.59 35.09
N LYS A 12 -7.11 -29.72 34.49
CA LYS A 12 -6.35 -30.64 33.66
C LYS A 12 -6.82 -30.49 32.20
N LYS A 13 -5.97 -30.92 31.25
CA LYS A 13 -6.17 -31.11 29.79
C LYS A 13 -5.69 -29.90 28.97
N SER A 14 -4.98 -30.04 27.85
CA SER A 14 -4.84 -31.19 26.95
C SER A 14 -3.48 -31.20 26.24
N LEU A 15 -2.98 -32.41 26.05
CA LEU A 15 -2.05 -32.78 24.99
C LEU A 15 -2.52 -32.28 23.60
N TRP A 16 -1.54 -32.03 22.74
CA TRP A 16 -1.56 -31.96 21.27
C TRP A 16 -1.56 -30.57 20.61
N GLY A 17 -0.49 -30.33 19.82
CA GLY A 17 -0.62 -29.67 18.52
C GLY A 17 0.22 -28.42 18.30
N ASN A 18 1.53 -28.56 18.13
CA ASN A 18 2.21 -27.78 17.07
C ASN A 18 2.39 -28.75 15.90
N PRO A 19 1.90 -28.41 14.69
CA PRO A 19 2.76 -27.62 13.82
C PRO A 19 2.02 -26.58 12.95
N CYS A 20 2.75 -25.50 12.65
CA CYS A 20 2.78 -24.81 11.35
C CYS A 20 1.46 -24.67 10.58
N SER A 21 0.84 -23.48 10.61
CA SER A 21 0.14 -22.99 9.43
C SER A 21 0.84 -21.72 8.91
N LYS A 22 1.62 -21.91 7.84
CA LYS A 22 2.02 -20.83 6.95
C LYS A 22 0.73 -20.19 6.45
N ARG A 23 0.37 -19.01 6.96
CA ARG A 23 -0.56 -18.14 6.21
C ARG A 23 0.21 -17.71 4.98
N LYS A 24 -0.07 -18.39 3.86
CA LYS A 24 0.30 -17.90 2.53
C LYS A 24 -0.34 -16.52 2.41
N GLU A 25 0.51 -15.51 2.50
CA GLU A 25 0.22 -14.23 1.89
C GLU A 25 0.15 -14.50 0.40
N GLU A 26 -1.06 -14.76 -0.12
CA GLU A 26 -1.30 -14.80 -1.55
C GLU A 26 -1.08 -13.37 -2.07
N MET A 27 0.15 -13.14 -2.51
CA MET A 27 0.58 -11.94 -3.19
C MET A 27 -0.40 -11.61 -4.30
N LYS A 28 -0.79 -10.33 -4.39
CA LYS A 28 -1.72 -9.74 -5.36
C LYS A 28 -1.15 -9.76 -6.79
N VAL A 29 -0.87 -10.94 -7.33
CA VAL A 29 -0.33 -11.14 -8.69
C VAL A 29 -1.44 -11.00 -9.75
N THR A 30 -2.70 -11.10 -9.36
CA THR A 30 -3.85 -11.07 -10.27
C THR A 30 -3.98 -9.76 -11.05
N LYS A 31 -3.77 -8.59 -10.44
CA LYS A 31 -3.93 -7.30 -11.15
C LYS A 31 -2.93 -7.09 -12.29
N LEU A 32 -1.68 -7.54 -12.11
CA LEU A 32 -0.65 -7.44 -13.15
C LEU A 32 -0.92 -8.46 -14.26
N LEU A 33 -1.33 -9.68 -13.91
CA LEU A 33 -1.71 -10.70 -14.90
C LEU A 33 -2.92 -10.25 -15.73
N THR A 34 -3.94 -9.66 -15.11
CA THR A 34 -5.13 -9.19 -15.85
C THR A 34 -4.78 -8.06 -16.82
N LYS A 35 -3.90 -7.12 -16.45
CA LYS A 35 -3.47 -6.04 -17.37
C LYS A 35 -2.68 -6.60 -18.56
N LEU A 36 -1.79 -7.56 -18.31
CA LEU A 36 -1.00 -8.22 -19.37
C LEU A 36 -1.86 -9.06 -20.32
N VAL A 37 -2.86 -9.80 -19.81
CA VAL A 37 -3.77 -10.58 -20.66
C VAL A 37 -4.61 -9.68 -21.57
N VAL A 38 -5.06 -8.52 -21.08
CA VAL A 38 -5.81 -7.54 -21.89
C VAL A 38 -4.96 -6.92 -22.99
N ASP A 39 -3.66 -6.71 -22.74
CA ASP A 39 -2.74 -6.17 -23.76
C ASP A 39 -2.30 -7.24 -24.81
N LEU A 40 -2.53 -8.54 -24.53
CA LEU A 40 -2.11 -9.66 -25.40
C LEU A 40 -3.15 -10.11 -26.43
N ASP A 41 -4.40 -9.65 -26.36
CA ASP A 41 -5.45 -9.97 -27.35
C ASP A 41 -5.15 -9.43 -28.77
N GLY A 42 -3.94 -8.89 -29.02
CA GLY A 42 -3.52 -8.38 -30.33
C GLY A 42 -2.06 -8.61 -30.76
N THR A 43 -1.18 -9.24 -29.96
CA THR A 43 0.26 -9.32 -30.33
C THR A 43 0.96 -10.62 -29.91
N ASP A 44 1.61 -11.28 -30.88
CA ASP A 44 2.47 -12.47 -30.74
C ASP A 44 3.86 -12.09 -30.17
N GLU A 45 3.89 -11.56 -28.95
CA GLU A 45 5.13 -11.15 -28.29
C GLU A 45 5.74 -12.28 -27.44
N ALA A 46 7.07 -12.44 -27.54
CA ALA A 46 7.79 -13.46 -26.78
C ALA A 46 7.67 -13.22 -25.26
N PRO A 47 7.55 -14.27 -24.42
CA PRO A 47 7.38 -14.16 -22.97
C PRO A 47 8.38 -13.25 -22.25
N GLN A 48 9.61 -13.15 -22.75
CA GLN A 48 10.64 -12.27 -22.19
C GLN A 48 10.29 -10.78 -22.38
N GLN A 49 9.72 -10.39 -23.52
CA GLN A 49 9.31 -9.00 -23.79
C GLN A 49 8.17 -8.57 -22.85
N ILE A 50 7.28 -9.49 -22.50
CA ILE A 50 6.18 -9.26 -21.55
C ILE A 50 6.74 -8.99 -20.15
N VAL A 51 7.72 -9.78 -19.71
CA VAL A 51 8.39 -9.58 -18.41
C VAL A 51 9.13 -8.23 -18.39
N ASP A 52 9.87 -7.92 -19.44
CA ASP A 52 10.63 -6.67 -19.53
C ASP A 52 9.69 -5.45 -19.51
N LYS A 53 8.56 -5.50 -20.22
CA LYS A 53 7.50 -4.48 -20.17
C LYS A 53 6.94 -4.32 -18.76
N ALA A 54 6.62 -5.41 -18.07
CA ALA A 54 6.09 -5.35 -16.70
C ALA A 54 7.09 -4.69 -15.72
N VAL A 55 8.38 -5.00 -15.84
CA VAL A 55 9.44 -4.38 -15.03
C VAL A 55 9.55 -2.88 -15.33
N GLN A 56 9.50 -2.49 -16.61
CA GLN A 56 9.54 -1.08 -17.01
C GLN A 56 8.33 -0.31 -16.48
N MET A 57 7.13 -0.88 -16.59
CA MET A 57 5.90 -0.27 -16.06
C MET A 57 5.99 -0.03 -14.56
N LYS A 58 6.51 -1.01 -13.81
CA LYS A 58 6.70 -0.87 -12.36
C LYS A 58 7.70 0.24 -12.02
N LYS A 59 8.82 0.31 -12.73
CA LYS A 59 9.84 1.35 -12.53
C LYS A 59 9.28 2.75 -12.83
N HIS A 60 8.46 2.87 -13.88
CA HIS A 60 7.78 4.11 -14.21
C HIS A 60 6.81 4.53 -13.09
N GLU A 61 6.02 3.60 -12.58
CA GLU A 61 5.11 3.87 -11.46
C GLU A 61 5.86 4.34 -10.21
N GLU A 62 6.96 3.68 -9.84
CA GLU A 62 7.78 4.09 -8.69
C GLU A 62 8.36 5.50 -8.88
N GLN A 63 8.78 5.85 -10.09
CA GLN A 63 9.27 7.18 -10.42
C GLN A 63 8.15 8.24 -10.36
N ASP A 64 6.95 7.93 -10.87
CA ASP A 64 5.80 8.83 -10.80
C ASP A 64 5.38 9.11 -9.36
N ILE A 65 5.36 8.07 -8.51
CA ILE A 65 5.07 8.22 -7.09
C ILE A 65 6.10 9.16 -6.45
N LYS A 66 7.39 8.93 -6.72
CA LYS A 66 8.46 9.78 -6.20
C LYS A 66 8.31 11.22 -6.65
N ASN A 67 8.03 11.45 -7.93
CA ASN A 67 7.82 12.80 -8.49
C ASN A 67 6.66 13.52 -7.77
N CYS A 68 5.54 12.84 -7.54
CA CYS A 68 4.41 13.42 -6.80
C CYS A 68 4.78 13.77 -5.35
N LEU A 69 5.56 12.92 -4.66
CA LEU A 69 6.03 13.20 -3.31
C LEU A 69 7.00 14.38 -3.27
N ASP A 70 7.91 14.48 -4.23
CA ASP A 70 8.84 15.61 -4.34
C ASP A 70 8.11 16.92 -4.61
N LEU A 71 7.06 16.90 -5.45
CA LEU A 71 6.17 18.05 -5.65
C LEU A 71 5.45 18.47 -4.36
N ALA A 72 4.96 17.50 -3.56
CA ALA A 72 4.33 17.81 -2.27
C ALA A 72 5.32 18.49 -1.31
N VAL A 73 6.58 18.03 -1.28
CA VAL A 73 7.63 18.66 -0.47
C VAL A 73 7.93 20.08 -0.98
N ALA A 74 7.98 20.27 -2.30
CA ALA A 74 8.16 21.60 -2.89
C ALA A 74 7.02 22.58 -2.54
N CYS A 75 5.83 22.07 -2.24
CA CYS A 75 4.69 22.85 -1.75
C CYS A 75 4.74 23.15 -0.24
N GLY A 76 5.80 22.73 0.47
CA GLY A 76 6.00 23.01 1.89
C GLY A 76 5.63 21.86 2.84
N ILE A 77 5.24 20.68 2.33
CA ILE A 77 4.99 19.52 3.19
C ILE A 77 6.32 18.96 3.71
N SER A 78 6.46 18.85 5.04
CA SER A 78 7.64 18.23 5.64
C SER A 78 7.66 16.72 5.41
N ARG A 79 8.81 16.15 5.01
CA ARG A 79 8.98 14.70 4.83
C ARG A 79 8.71 13.87 6.09
N SER A 80 8.78 14.48 7.27
CA SER A 80 8.49 13.84 8.55
C SER A 80 7.04 14.03 9.02
N SER A 81 6.20 14.73 8.26
CA SER A 81 4.84 15.02 8.68
C SER A 81 3.88 13.85 8.43
N HIS A 82 2.76 13.88 9.14
CA HIS A 82 1.69 12.90 8.94
C HIS A 82 1.05 13.06 7.57
N GLU A 83 0.96 14.28 7.03
CA GLU A 83 0.50 14.54 5.67
C GLU A 83 1.42 13.86 4.65
N PHE A 84 2.75 13.94 4.81
CA PHE A 84 3.68 13.24 3.92
C PHE A 84 3.47 11.72 3.97
N PHE A 85 3.35 11.15 5.17
CA PHE A 85 3.06 9.72 5.32
C PHE A 85 1.74 9.32 4.65
N PHE A 86 0.69 10.12 4.83
CA PHE A 86 -0.60 9.92 4.16
C PHE A 86 -0.45 9.93 2.63
N LEU A 87 0.32 10.87 2.07
CA LEU A 87 0.55 10.97 0.63
C LEU A 87 1.27 9.74 0.05
N THR A 88 2.14 9.07 0.82
CA THR A 88 2.76 7.80 0.39
C THR A 88 1.73 6.70 0.13
N LYS A 89 0.55 6.77 0.77
CA LYS A 89 -0.58 5.86 0.58
C LYS A 89 -1.49 6.33 -0.54
N VAL A 90 -1.79 7.63 -0.60
CA VAL A 90 -2.64 8.23 -1.64
C VAL A 90 -2.05 7.98 -3.03
N PHE A 91 -0.75 8.26 -3.20
CA PHE A 91 -0.10 8.13 -4.50
C PHE A 91 0.13 6.70 -4.95
N GLN A 92 -0.24 5.67 -4.17
CA GLN A 92 -0.30 4.30 -4.69
C GLN A 92 -1.40 4.13 -5.76
N ARG A 93 -2.40 5.01 -5.79
CA ARG A 93 -3.47 4.99 -6.79
C ARG A 93 -3.13 5.96 -7.92
N GLU A 94 -3.03 5.45 -9.14
CA GLU A 94 -2.71 6.22 -10.35
C GLU A 94 -3.60 7.45 -10.56
N ARG A 95 -4.91 7.31 -10.36
CA ARG A 95 -5.86 8.43 -10.51
C ARG A 95 -5.52 9.63 -9.63
N TRP A 96 -5.00 9.40 -8.42
CA TRP A 96 -4.65 10.48 -7.51
C TRP A 96 -3.35 11.15 -7.91
N ARG A 97 -2.40 10.39 -8.48
CA ARG A 97 -1.20 10.96 -9.11
C ARG A 97 -1.58 11.87 -10.29
N ALA A 98 -2.47 11.39 -11.16
CA ALA A 98 -2.92 12.16 -12.32
C ALA A 98 -3.63 13.47 -11.91
N ILE A 99 -4.56 13.40 -10.95
CA ILE A 99 -5.24 14.60 -10.43
C ILE A 99 -4.23 15.56 -9.76
N PHE A 100 -3.30 15.04 -8.98
CA PHE A 100 -2.31 15.88 -8.29
C PHE A 100 -1.36 16.59 -9.24
N GLN A 101 -0.96 15.94 -10.34
CA GLN A 101 -0.12 16.53 -11.38
C GLN A 101 -0.87 17.55 -12.25
N TYR A 102 -2.20 17.49 -12.30
CA TYR A 102 -3.03 18.46 -13.03
C TYR A 102 -2.96 19.88 -12.42
N PHE A 103 -2.82 19.98 -11.09
CA PHE A 103 -2.62 21.26 -10.42
C PHE A 103 -1.27 21.87 -10.83
N GLN A 104 -1.27 23.16 -11.16
CA GLN A 104 -0.07 23.83 -11.70
C GLN A 104 0.67 24.59 -10.61
N SER A 105 -0.08 25.25 -9.71
CA SER A 105 0.49 26.05 -8.64
C SER A 105 0.80 25.23 -7.37
N PRO A 106 1.80 25.65 -6.58
CA PRO A 106 2.04 25.08 -5.25
C PRO A 106 0.84 25.26 -4.30
N GLU A 107 0.11 26.38 -4.37
CA GLU A 107 -1.04 26.62 -3.50
C GLU A 107 -2.21 25.66 -3.79
N GLU A 108 -2.52 25.40 -5.06
CA GLU A 108 -3.56 24.42 -5.44
C GLU A 108 -3.22 23.03 -4.92
N ARG A 109 -1.96 22.60 -5.11
CA ARG A 109 -1.49 21.31 -4.60
C ARG A 109 -1.60 21.23 -3.09
N LEU A 110 -1.17 22.27 -2.38
CA LEU A 110 -1.26 22.32 -0.92
C LEU A 110 -2.71 22.27 -0.44
N SER A 111 -3.60 23.05 -1.04
CA SER A 111 -5.03 23.04 -0.72
C SER A 111 -5.66 21.66 -0.96
N TRP A 112 -5.31 21.00 -2.06
CA TRP A 112 -5.76 19.63 -2.32
C TRP A 112 -5.26 18.65 -1.27
N ILE A 113 -3.98 18.74 -0.87
CA ILE A 113 -3.40 17.87 0.18
C ILE A 113 -4.15 18.06 1.50
N GLN A 114 -4.41 19.31 1.91
CA GLN A 114 -5.11 19.60 3.16
C GLN A 114 -6.55 19.10 3.15
N ASN A 115 -7.26 19.27 2.04
CA ASN A 115 -8.62 18.76 1.87
C ASN A 115 -8.65 17.23 1.91
N ALA A 116 -7.72 16.57 1.21
CA ALA A 116 -7.60 15.11 1.18
C ALA A 116 -7.25 14.55 2.56
N TYR A 117 -6.33 15.19 3.28
CA TYR A 117 -5.88 14.76 4.60
C TYR A 117 -6.96 14.95 5.67
N SER A 118 -7.80 15.97 5.54
CA SER A 118 -8.91 16.25 6.46
C SER A 118 -10.10 15.30 6.26
N ASP A 119 -10.16 14.57 5.16
CA ASP A 119 -11.23 13.61 4.88
C ASP A 119 -10.84 12.19 5.36
N PRO A 120 -11.45 11.68 6.44
CA PRO A 120 -11.10 10.36 7.00
C PRO A 120 -11.44 9.21 6.05
N THR A 121 -12.33 9.42 5.07
CA THR A 121 -12.76 8.41 4.09
C THR A 121 -11.97 8.48 2.79
N PHE A 122 -10.99 9.38 2.68
CA PHE A 122 -10.31 9.66 1.41
C PHE A 122 -9.60 8.43 0.83
N LEU A 123 -9.01 7.60 1.68
CA LEU A 123 -8.31 6.38 1.26
C LEU A 123 -9.26 5.23 0.89
N GLU A 124 -10.53 5.32 1.24
CA GLU A 124 -11.55 4.30 0.94
C GLU A 124 -12.14 4.49 -0.46
N LYS A 125 -12.32 5.74 -0.88
CA LYS A 125 -12.62 6.14 -2.26
C LYS A 125 -11.58 5.51 -3.17
#